data_AF-A0A7Z9G272-F1
#
_entry.id   AF-A0A7Z9G272-F1
#
_cell.length_a   1.000
_cell.length_b   1.000
_cell.length_c   1.000
_cell.angle_alpha   90.00
_cell.angle_beta   90.00
_cell.angle_gamma   90.00
#
_symmetry.space_group_name_H-M   'P 1'
#
loop_
_entity.id
_entity.type
_entity.pdbx_description
1 polymer ?
#
loop_
_entity_poly.entity_id
_entity_poly.type
_entity_poly.pdbx_seq_one_letter_code
_entity_poly.pdbx_strand_id
1 'polypeptide(L)'
;MTNYALFWDMNLDTTSTTTIPFPLLLANHQNLPPQLVFLAHRWQRHAEVSADRAGIACVGQLNPVARAFFKLSSGLRSAPGPAQIQAFIDQAEDLYQVDQEAEGSDRTGHQDWLSSHPFAPVRLRTAQAFIQSEIITSDGHAMPEVEATVEEIMQLMEPSYLEENSPSAENMRRLLFAAAVVVGDSHGSISIEERQALVDLLGHDAVPFTLDPERLAEVLPERIESVKTSVPMGRRVLLVRDLTLIARADGHIQPDEIKVIEQIASDLGVSPEIAWVTFESPTELD
;
A
#
# COMPACT_ATOMS: atom_id res chain seq x y z
N MET A 1 -41.06 30.95 -30.31
CA MET A 1 -41.33 29.52 -30.59
C MET A 1 -40.08 28.99 -31.25
N THR A 2 -39.22 28.34 -30.47
CA THR A 2 -37.91 27.88 -30.95
C THR A 2 -37.66 26.48 -30.39
N ASN A 3 -37.32 25.58 -31.31
CA ASN A 3 -37.03 24.16 -31.13
C ASN A 3 -36.00 23.87 -30.04
N TYR A 4 -36.27 22.87 -29.21
CA TYR A 4 -35.28 21.94 -28.65
C TYR A 4 -35.95 20.57 -28.45
N ALA A 5 -36.13 19.85 -29.55
CA ALA A 5 -36.19 18.40 -29.55
C ALA A 5 -34.86 17.96 -30.16
N LEU A 6 -34.01 17.31 -29.37
CA LEU A 6 -32.81 16.50 -29.70
C LEU A 6 -31.89 16.48 -28.46
N PHE A 7 -32.25 15.71 -27.42
CA PHE A 7 -31.30 15.34 -26.35
C PHE A 7 -31.71 14.08 -25.57
N TRP A 8 -32.53 13.20 -26.15
CA TRP A 8 -33.05 11.99 -25.49
C TRP A 8 -32.91 10.71 -26.32
N ASP A 9 -31.89 10.63 -27.19
CA ASP A 9 -31.54 9.40 -27.90
C ASP A 9 -30.03 9.10 -27.75
N MET A 10 -29.59 9.01 -26.49
CA MET A 10 -28.41 8.23 -26.16
C MET A 10 -28.90 7.02 -25.37
N ASN A 11 -28.90 5.87 -26.05
CA ASN A 11 -28.88 4.55 -25.40
C ASN A 11 -27.74 4.55 -24.38
N LEU A 12 -28.07 4.88 -23.13
CA LEU A 12 -27.23 4.55 -21.99
C LEU A 12 -27.39 3.05 -21.80
N ASP A 13 -26.45 2.31 -22.38
CA ASP A 13 -26.23 0.92 -22.07
C ASP A 13 -25.94 0.83 -20.56
N THR A 14 -26.94 0.42 -19.80
CA THR A 14 -26.95 0.40 -18.32
C THR A 14 -26.13 -0.77 -17.76
N THR A 15 -25.23 -1.34 -18.56
CA THR A 15 -24.40 -2.50 -18.21
C THR A 15 -22.93 -2.17 -17.96
N SER A 16 -22.50 -0.93 -18.24
CA SER A 16 -21.16 -0.47 -17.88
C SER A 16 -21.18 0.22 -16.52
N THR A 17 -21.07 -0.57 -15.45
CA THR A 17 -20.43 -0.03 -14.24
C THR A 17 -19.05 0.42 -14.66
N THR A 18 -18.76 1.73 -14.55
CA THR A 18 -17.44 2.28 -14.81
C THR A 18 -16.50 1.85 -13.70
N THR A 19 -16.21 0.54 -13.64
CA THR A 19 -15.00 0.06 -13.00
C THR A 19 -13.89 0.65 -13.87
N ILE A 20 -13.16 1.66 -13.38
CA ILE A 20 -11.84 1.93 -13.94
C ILE A 20 -11.11 0.62 -13.70
N PRO A 21 -10.79 -0.18 -14.73
CA PRO A 21 -10.11 -1.43 -14.50
C PRO A 21 -8.64 -1.04 -14.33
N PHE A 22 -8.37 -0.39 -13.20
CA PHE A 22 -7.06 0.08 -12.81
C PHE A 22 -6.02 -1.05 -12.88
N PRO A 23 -6.39 -2.28 -12.49
CA PRO A 23 -5.78 -3.51 -12.95
C PRO A 23 -5.37 -3.60 -14.42
N LEU A 24 -6.32 -3.50 -15.36
CA LEU A 24 -6.03 -3.50 -16.79
C LEU A 24 -5.19 -2.30 -17.22
N LEU A 25 -5.33 -1.14 -16.57
CA LEU A 25 -4.50 0.03 -16.88
C LEU A 25 -3.05 -0.23 -16.48
N LEU A 26 -2.80 -0.73 -15.27
CA LEU A 26 -1.46 -1.10 -14.85
C LEU A 26 -0.92 -2.31 -15.66
N ALA A 27 -1.76 -3.28 -16.05
CA ALA A 27 -1.36 -4.46 -16.80
C ALA A 27 -0.98 -4.13 -18.26
N ASN A 28 -1.67 -3.15 -18.86
CA ASN A 28 -1.45 -2.76 -20.26
C ASN A 28 -0.45 -1.60 -20.42
N HIS A 29 -0.03 -0.96 -19.32
CA HIS A 29 0.99 0.07 -19.35
C HIS A 29 2.23 -0.42 -18.60
N GLN A 30 3.17 -0.99 -19.34
CA GLN A 30 4.44 -1.49 -18.79
C GLN A 30 5.28 -0.39 -18.13
N ASN A 31 5.09 0.89 -18.50
CA ASN A 31 5.94 2.01 -18.07
C ASN A 31 5.14 3.08 -17.30
N LEU A 32 4.48 2.70 -16.20
CA LEU A 32 3.81 3.67 -15.34
C LEU A 32 4.79 4.24 -14.30
N PRO A 33 4.86 5.57 -14.12
CA PRO A 33 5.65 6.17 -13.06
C PRO A 33 5.21 5.64 -11.68
N PRO A 34 6.15 5.30 -10.77
CA PRO A 34 5.80 4.78 -9.45
C PRO A 34 4.83 5.66 -8.65
N GLN A 35 4.89 6.99 -8.80
CA GLN A 35 3.96 7.91 -8.13
C GLN A 35 2.51 7.62 -8.51
N LEU A 36 2.26 7.32 -9.79
CA LEU A 36 0.91 7.04 -10.27
C LEU A 36 0.40 5.71 -9.72
N VAL A 37 1.28 4.71 -9.64
CA VAL A 37 0.98 3.40 -9.03
C VAL A 37 0.61 3.59 -7.55
N PHE A 38 1.37 4.39 -6.80
CA PHE A 38 1.06 4.71 -5.40
C PHE A 38 -0.26 5.43 -5.23
N LEU A 39 -0.48 6.51 -6.00
CA LEU A 39 -1.69 7.32 -5.92
C LEU A 39 -2.93 6.46 -6.17
N ALA A 40 -2.85 5.56 -7.14
CA ALA A 40 -4.01 4.81 -7.54
C ALA A 40 -4.28 3.61 -6.63
N HIS A 41 -3.25 2.94 -6.10
CA HIS A 41 -3.46 2.00 -5.00
C HIS A 41 -4.04 2.69 -3.77
N ARG A 42 -3.56 3.89 -3.41
CA ARG A 42 -4.15 4.72 -2.36
C ARG A 42 -5.64 4.98 -2.65
N TRP A 43 -5.97 5.49 -3.84
CA TRP A 43 -7.34 5.73 -4.24
C TRP A 43 -8.23 4.47 -4.15
N GLN A 44 -7.76 3.34 -4.68
CA GLN A 44 -8.49 2.08 -4.67
C GLN A 44 -8.80 1.61 -3.23
N ARG A 45 -7.78 1.65 -2.35
CA ARG A 45 -7.99 1.24 -0.96
C ARG A 45 -8.94 2.16 -0.20
N HIS A 46 -8.83 3.47 -0.39
CA HIS A 46 -9.76 4.45 0.21
C HIS A 46 -11.18 4.34 -0.35
N ALA A 47 -11.33 3.97 -1.63
CA ALA A 47 -12.64 3.70 -2.22
C ALA A 47 -13.33 2.50 -1.57
N GLU A 48 -12.59 1.45 -1.22
CA GLU A 48 -13.14 0.31 -0.46
C GLU A 48 -13.62 0.71 0.93
N VAL A 49 -12.79 1.44 1.69
CA VAL A 49 -13.15 1.92 3.02
C VAL A 49 -14.39 2.82 2.95
N SER A 50 -14.49 3.64 1.89
CA SER A 50 -15.68 4.46 1.65
C SER A 50 -16.93 3.63 1.36
N ALA A 51 -16.80 2.55 0.57
CA ALA A 51 -17.90 1.62 0.31
C ALA A 51 -18.34 0.89 1.60
N ASP A 52 -17.38 0.51 2.45
CA ASP A 52 -17.66 -0.10 3.75
C ASP A 52 -18.45 0.85 4.65
N ARG A 53 -18.05 2.12 4.72
CA ARG A 53 -18.78 3.16 5.47
C ARG A 53 -20.23 3.29 5.02
N ALA A 54 -20.49 3.28 3.71
CA ALA A 54 -21.85 3.30 3.20
C ALA A 54 -22.65 2.07 3.66
N GLY A 55 -22.04 0.88 3.64
CA GLY A 55 -22.67 -0.34 4.18
C GLY A 55 -22.92 -0.26 5.69
N ILE A 56 -21.96 0.26 6.45
CA ILE A 56 -22.07 0.46 7.90
C ILE A 56 -23.18 1.46 8.24
N ALA A 57 -23.31 2.55 7.48
CA ALA A 57 -24.38 3.54 7.68
C ALA A 57 -25.78 2.91 7.59
N CYS A 58 -25.95 1.85 6.79
CA CYS A 58 -27.21 1.11 6.70
C CYS A 58 -27.44 0.16 7.87
N VAL A 59 -26.37 -0.40 8.47
CA VAL A 59 -26.47 -1.49 9.45
C VAL A 59 -26.29 -1.02 10.89
N GLY A 60 -25.44 -0.02 11.12
CA GLY A 60 -25.16 0.61 12.41
C GLY A 60 -24.48 -0.29 13.45
N GLN A 61 -23.99 -1.47 13.06
CA GLN A 61 -23.43 -2.44 14.00
C GLN A 61 -22.19 -3.14 13.43
N LEU A 62 -21.22 -3.41 14.29
CA LEU A 62 -19.93 -4.00 13.90
C LEU A 62 -20.06 -5.50 13.57
N ASN A 63 -20.87 -6.24 14.34
CA ASN A 63 -20.98 -7.68 14.20
C ASN A 63 -21.43 -8.14 12.81
N PRO A 64 -22.46 -7.55 12.17
CA PRO A 64 -22.80 -7.89 10.80
C PRO A 64 -21.70 -7.58 9.79
N VAL A 65 -20.94 -6.51 9.98
CA VAL A 65 -19.82 -6.09 9.12
C VAL A 65 -18.68 -7.09 9.23
N ALA A 66 -18.27 -7.43 10.46
CA ALA A 66 -17.26 -8.46 10.74
C ALA A 66 -17.64 -9.81 10.13
N ARG A 67 -18.93 -10.18 10.16
CA ARG A 67 -19.44 -11.39 9.51
C ARG A 67 -19.34 -11.35 7.99
N ALA A 68 -19.57 -10.18 7.38
CA ALA A 68 -19.41 -10.01 5.95
C ALA A 68 -17.94 -10.17 5.56
N PHE A 69 -17.03 -9.46 6.24
CA PHE A 69 -15.58 -9.56 6.00
C PHE A 69 -15.05 -10.98 6.23
N PHE A 70 -15.48 -11.65 7.29
CA PHE A 70 -15.11 -13.05 7.53
C PHE A 70 -15.53 -13.96 6.38
N LYS A 71 -16.76 -13.83 5.87
CA LYS A 71 -17.22 -14.66 4.74
C LYS A 71 -16.46 -14.37 3.46
N LEU A 72 -16.18 -13.09 3.18
CA LEU A 72 -15.43 -12.67 2.00
C LEU A 72 -13.99 -13.21 2.05
N SER A 73 -13.31 -13.07 3.18
CA SER A 73 -11.92 -13.51 3.35
C SER A 73 -11.75 -15.03 3.48
N SER A 74 -12.69 -15.73 4.11
CA SER A 74 -12.57 -17.19 4.34
C SER A 74 -13.19 -18.07 3.24
N GLY A 75 -13.99 -17.49 2.35
CA GLY A 75 -14.78 -18.24 1.36
C GLY A 75 -15.87 -19.15 1.97
N LEU A 76 -16.10 -19.07 3.29
CA LEU A 76 -17.06 -19.92 3.97
C LEU A 76 -18.50 -19.47 3.69
N ARG A 77 -19.34 -20.42 3.27
CA ARG A 77 -20.76 -20.19 2.98
C ARG A 77 -21.61 -20.02 4.23
N SER A 78 -21.24 -20.72 5.31
CA SER A 78 -21.95 -20.66 6.58
C SER A 78 -21.48 -19.47 7.40
N ALA A 79 -22.44 -18.76 8.00
CA ALA A 79 -22.11 -17.63 8.83
C ALA A 79 -21.49 -18.12 10.16
N PRO A 80 -20.32 -17.61 10.57
CA PRO A 80 -19.64 -18.04 11.79
C PRO A 80 -20.48 -17.77 13.05
N GLY A 81 -20.19 -18.46 14.14
CA GLY A 81 -20.80 -18.18 15.45
C GLY A 81 -20.29 -16.86 16.06
N PRO A 82 -20.98 -16.30 17.07
CA PRO A 82 -20.55 -15.05 17.73
C PRO A 82 -19.12 -15.10 18.29
N ALA A 83 -18.72 -16.22 18.92
CA ALA A 83 -17.38 -16.38 19.48
C ALA A 83 -16.28 -16.37 18.41
N GLN A 84 -16.55 -16.92 17.23
CA GLN A 84 -15.61 -16.93 16.11
C GLN A 84 -15.45 -15.53 15.51
N ILE A 85 -16.53 -14.74 15.47
CA ILE A 85 -16.47 -13.34 15.02
C ILE A 85 -15.71 -12.49 16.03
N GLN A 86 -15.92 -12.69 17.32
CA GLN A 86 -15.15 -11.97 18.32
C GLN A 86 -13.66 -12.32 18.21
N ALA A 87 -13.31 -13.60 18.10
CA ALA A 87 -11.93 -14.02 17.88
C ALA A 87 -11.33 -13.42 16.60
N PHE A 88 -12.12 -13.27 15.53
CA PHE A 88 -11.68 -12.62 14.29
C PHE A 88 -11.42 -11.11 14.49
N ILE A 89 -12.28 -10.41 15.24
CA ILE A 89 -12.07 -9.01 15.60
C ILE A 89 -10.81 -8.85 16.46
N ASP A 90 -10.64 -9.71 17.46
CA ASP A 90 -9.50 -9.65 18.38
C ASP A 90 -8.19 -9.95 17.63
N GLN A 91 -8.19 -10.95 16.73
CA GLN A 91 -7.02 -11.25 15.88
C GLN A 91 -6.67 -10.10 14.93
N ALA A 92 -7.68 -9.42 14.37
CA ALA A 92 -7.47 -8.25 13.54
C ALA A 92 -6.84 -7.09 14.33
N GLU A 93 -7.27 -6.90 15.58
CA GLU A 93 -6.67 -5.94 16.50
C GLU A 93 -5.21 -6.28 16.81
N ASP A 94 -4.94 -7.54 17.15
CA ASP A 94 -3.60 -8.02 17.47
C ASP A 94 -2.65 -7.84 16.27
N LEU A 95 -3.10 -8.16 15.04
CA LEU A 95 -2.34 -7.94 13.81
C LEU A 95 -1.98 -6.46 13.63
N TYR A 96 -2.91 -5.55 13.89
CA TYR A 96 -2.67 -4.11 13.80
C TYR A 96 -1.70 -3.60 14.88
N GLN A 97 -1.78 -4.12 16.12
CA GLN A 97 -0.95 -3.67 17.25
C GLN A 97 0.47 -4.26 17.23
N VAL A 98 0.62 -5.53 16.87
CA VAL A 98 1.94 -6.20 16.75
C VAL A 98 2.81 -5.47 15.72
N ASP A 99 2.20 -4.90 14.68
CA ASP A 99 2.89 -4.12 13.66
C ASP A 99 3.44 -2.77 14.18
N GLN A 100 2.89 -2.26 15.29
CA GLN A 100 3.39 -1.05 15.97
C GLN A 100 4.47 -1.36 17.00
N GLU A 101 4.54 -2.58 17.54
CA GLU A 101 5.30 -2.86 18.78
C GLU A 101 6.31 -4.03 18.75
N ALA A 102 6.34 -4.94 17.77
CA ALA A 102 7.22 -6.13 17.89
C ALA A 102 8.00 -6.54 16.62
N GLU A 103 9.32 -6.62 16.77
CA GLU A 103 10.19 -7.48 15.96
C GLU A 103 10.21 -8.90 16.54
N GLY A 104 10.02 -9.93 15.70
CA GLY A 104 10.38 -11.32 16.07
C GLY A 104 9.35 -12.43 15.86
N SER A 105 8.22 -12.19 15.18
CA SER A 105 7.34 -13.30 14.78
C SER A 105 7.68 -13.78 13.37
N ASP A 106 8.02 -15.07 13.24
CA ASP A 106 8.17 -15.79 11.98
C ASP A 106 6.83 -15.80 11.23
N ARG A 107 6.61 -14.80 10.36
CA ARG A 107 5.36 -14.66 9.61
C ARG A 107 5.66 -14.27 8.17
N THR A 108 5.52 -15.25 7.29
CA THR A 108 5.46 -15.14 5.83
C THR A 108 4.22 -14.37 5.32
N GLY A 109 3.58 -13.53 6.14
CA GLY A 109 2.24 -12.96 5.92
C GLY A 109 2.20 -11.45 5.63
N HIS A 110 3.34 -10.81 5.38
CA HIS A 110 3.42 -9.37 5.13
C HIS A 110 3.11 -8.97 3.67
N GLN A 111 2.85 -9.96 2.80
CA GLN A 111 2.37 -9.72 1.43
C GLN A 111 1.03 -8.98 1.42
N ASP A 112 0.18 -9.19 2.44
CA ASP A 112 -1.12 -8.53 2.60
C ASP A 112 -1.03 -7.00 2.69
N TRP A 113 0.12 -6.45 3.09
CA TRP A 113 0.36 -5.00 3.12
C TRP A 113 0.54 -4.39 1.74
N LEU A 114 0.88 -5.23 0.75
CA LEU A 114 1.10 -4.86 -0.64
C LEU A 114 -0.14 -5.09 -1.49
N SER A 115 -1.19 -5.68 -0.92
CA SER A 115 -2.46 -5.90 -1.60
C SER A 115 -3.03 -4.60 -2.17
N SER A 116 -3.63 -4.73 -3.36
CA SER A 116 -4.34 -3.65 -4.05
C SER A 116 -5.55 -3.15 -3.26
N HIS A 117 -6.03 -3.97 -2.32
CA HIS A 117 -7.15 -3.73 -1.42
C HIS A 117 -6.71 -3.85 0.05
N PRO A 118 -7.33 -3.08 0.97
CA PRO A 118 -6.99 -3.18 2.37
C PRO A 118 -7.40 -4.55 2.92
N PHE A 119 -6.45 -5.24 3.56
CA PHE A 119 -6.71 -6.53 4.17
C PHE A 119 -7.73 -6.40 5.33
N ALA A 120 -8.43 -7.51 5.62
CA ALA A 120 -9.62 -7.47 6.47
C ALA A 120 -9.41 -6.83 7.87
N PRO A 121 -8.28 -7.02 8.57
CA PRO A 121 -7.96 -6.29 9.79
C PRO A 121 -8.01 -4.77 9.67
N VAL A 122 -7.37 -4.18 8.65
CA VAL A 122 -7.40 -2.72 8.39
C VAL A 122 -8.84 -2.26 8.17
N ARG A 123 -9.58 -2.95 7.29
CA ARG A 123 -10.99 -2.61 7.04
C ARG A 123 -11.85 -2.69 8.31
N LEU A 124 -11.63 -3.70 9.15
CA LEU A 124 -12.37 -3.88 10.38
C LEU A 124 -12.07 -2.80 11.43
N ARG A 125 -10.81 -2.36 11.54
CA ARG A 125 -10.40 -1.22 12.37
C ARG A 125 -11.03 0.09 11.87
N THR A 126 -11.01 0.34 10.56
CA THR A 126 -11.69 1.53 10.00
C THR A 126 -13.20 1.48 10.22
N ALA A 127 -13.82 0.28 10.17
CA ALA A 127 -15.23 0.09 10.46
C ALA A 127 -15.57 0.37 11.92
N GLN A 128 -14.72 -0.05 12.87
CA GLN A 128 -14.84 0.27 14.29
C GLN A 128 -14.81 1.78 14.52
N ALA A 129 -13.83 2.48 13.93
CA ALA A 129 -13.72 3.94 14.04
C ALA A 129 -14.99 4.63 13.51
N PHE A 130 -15.52 4.19 12.37
CA PHE A 130 -16.75 4.77 11.80
C PHE A 130 -18.01 4.47 12.63
N ILE A 131 -18.12 3.29 13.24
CA ILE A 131 -19.25 2.96 14.14
C ILE A 131 -19.23 3.82 15.40
N GLN A 132 -18.05 4.19 15.88
CA GLN A 132 -17.86 5.10 17.02
C GLN A 132 -18.09 6.57 16.67
N SER A 133 -18.36 6.89 15.40
CA SER A 133 -18.65 8.26 14.97
C SER A 133 -20.01 8.75 15.48
N GLU A 134 -20.15 10.08 15.55
CA GLU A 134 -21.40 10.77 15.84
C GLU A 134 -22.53 10.47 14.82
N ILE A 135 -22.19 9.96 13.63
CA ILE A 135 -23.17 9.56 12.61
C ILE A 135 -23.94 8.31 13.05
N ILE A 136 -23.26 7.38 13.72
CA ILE A 136 -23.82 6.06 14.06
C ILE A 136 -24.20 5.99 15.54
N THR A 137 -23.33 6.49 16.43
CA THR A 137 -23.46 6.38 17.88
C THR A 137 -23.74 7.74 18.50
N SER A 138 -24.77 7.81 19.34
CA SER A 138 -25.06 9.01 20.15
C SER A 138 -23.89 9.27 21.10
N ASP A 139 -23.40 10.52 21.15
CA ASP A 139 -22.16 10.93 21.83
C ASP A 139 -20.87 10.32 21.23
N GLY A 140 -20.91 9.92 19.95
CA GLY A 140 -19.74 9.45 19.20
C GLY A 140 -18.73 10.55 18.83
N HIS A 141 -17.59 10.13 18.28
CA HIS A 141 -16.52 11.04 17.85
C HIS A 141 -16.94 11.91 16.67
N ALA A 142 -16.45 13.14 16.63
CA ALA A 142 -16.70 14.05 15.52
C ALA A 142 -16.07 13.49 14.23
N MET A 143 -16.73 13.69 13.09
CA MET A 143 -16.23 13.14 11.83
C MET A 143 -14.75 13.48 11.51
N PRO A 144 -14.24 14.70 11.76
CA PRO A 144 -12.82 14.99 11.54
C PRO A 144 -11.86 14.11 12.35
N GLU A 145 -12.22 13.72 13.58
CA GLU A 145 -11.40 12.82 14.42
C GLU A 145 -11.43 11.39 13.90
N VAL A 146 -12.61 10.96 13.40
CA VAL A 146 -12.78 9.66 12.76
C VAL A 146 -11.96 9.58 11.46
N GLU A 147 -11.97 10.63 10.64
CA GLU A 147 -11.15 10.69 9.43
C GLU A 147 -9.65 10.66 9.77
N ALA A 148 -9.20 11.38 10.79
CA ALA A 148 -7.81 11.32 11.24
C ALA A 148 -7.41 9.91 11.69
N THR A 149 -8.29 9.22 12.41
CA THR A 149 -8.09 7.82 12.84
C THR A 149 -8.03 6.88 11.64
N VAL A 150 -8.91 7.05 10.65
CA VAL A 150 -8.87 6.23 9.43
C VAL A 150 -7.59 6.49 8.65
N GLU A 151 -7.17 7.73 8.50
CA GLU A 151 -5.91 8.07 7.83
C GLU A 151 -4.71 7.40 8.52
N GLU A 152 -4.64 7.44 9.85
CA GLU A 152 -3.61 6.75 10.64
C GLU A 152 -3.60 5.23 10.38
N ILE A 153 -4.78 4.59 10.37
CA ILE A 153 -4.90 3.16 10.08
C ILE A 153 -4.43 2.85 8.65
N MET A 154 -4.77 3.70 7.69
CA MET A 154 -4.43 3.52 6.27
C MET A 154 -2.93 3.71 5.99
N GLN A 155 -2.20 4.48 6.82
CA GLN A 155 -0.75 4.66 6.69
C GLN A 155 0.04 3.34 6.76
N LEU A 156 -0.52 2.29 7.37
CA LEU A 156 0.10 0.96 7.36
C LEU A 156 0.36 0.43 5.94
N MET A 157 -0.47 0.84 4.98
CA MET A 157 -0.41 0.37 3.58
C MET A 157 0.13 1.44 2.61
N GLU A 158 0.43 2.63 3.10
CA GLU A 158 0.84 3.78 2.29
C GLU A 158 2.30 4.16 2.56
N PRO A 159 3.06 4.59 1.53
CA PRO A 159 4.45 5.03 1.69
C PRO A 159 4.53 6.42 2.33
N SER A 160 3.91 6.62 3.50
CA SER A 160 3.84 7.91 4.19
C SER A 160 5.24 8.46 4.57
N TYR A 161 6.25 7.59 4.65
CA TYR A 161 7.65 7.99 4.87
C TYR A 161 8.21 8.89 3.76
N LEU A 162 7.57 8.98 2.60
CA LEU A 162 7.97 9.93 1.55
C LEU A 162 7.66 11.39 1.94
N GLU A 163 6.64 11.62 2.77
CA GLU A 163 6.14 12.96 3.12
C GLU A 163 6.39 13.32 4.60
N GLU A 164 6.51 12.32 5.47
CA GLU A 164 6.64 12.51 6.91
C GLU A 164 7.94 13.25 7.32
N ASN A 165 7.78 14.21 8.22
CA ASN A 165 8.89 14.93 8.85
C ASN A 165 9.33 14.25 10.16
N SER A 166 9.83 13.01 10.06
CA SER A 166 10.38 12.26 11.19
C SER A 166 11.80 11.76 10.91
N PRO A 167 12.65 11.55 11.94
CA PRO A 167 13.98 10.96 11.75
C PRO A 167 13.93 9.59 11.08
N SER A 168 12.96 8.75 11.44
CA SER A 168 12.77 7.43 10.84
C SER A 168 12.40 7.52 9.36
N ALA A 169 11.49 8.43 8.98
CA ALA A 169 11.12 8.64 7.58
C ALA A 169 12.29 9.19 6.76
N GLU A 170 13.09 10.09 7.32
CA GLU A 170 14.31 10.59 6.69
C GLU A 170 15.33 9.47 6.45
N ASN A 171 15.54 8.57 7.43
CA ASN A 171 16.41 7.41 7.26
C ASN A 171 15.90 6.48 6.14
N MET A 172 14.59 6.24 6.08
CA MET A 172 13.99 5.45 5.00
C MET A 172 14.19 6.09 3.62
N ARG A 173 13.96 7.40 3.46
CA ARG A 173 14.21 8.10 2.19
C ARG A 173 15.68 8.04 1.77
N ARG A 174 16.60 8.19 2.72
CA ARG A 174 18.05 8.05 2.46
C ARG A 174 18.43 6.64 2.07
N LEU A 175 17.83 5.63 2.68
CA LEU A 175 18.05 4.24 2.29
C LEU A 175 17.48 3.98 0.90
N LEU A 176 16.24 4.39 0.62
CA LEU A 176 15.61 4.25 -0.70
C LEU A 176 16.47 4.88 -1.80
N PHE A 177 17.00 6.09 -1.56
CA PHE A 177 17.92 6.74 -2.48
C PHE A 177 19.20 5.92 -2.75
N ALA A 178 19.90 5.50 -1.69
CA ALA A 178 21.15 4.74 -1.87
C ALA A 178 20.89 3.37 -2.54
N ALA A 179 19.86 2.67 -2.08
CA ALA A 179 19.45 1.37 -2.60
C ALA A 179 19.08 1.46 -4.09
N ALA A 180 18.25 2.43 -4.48
CA ALA A 180 17.81 2.60 -5.87
C ALA A 180 18.99 2.82 -6.82
N VAL A 181 19.98 3.63 -6.42
CA VAL A 181 21.18 3.87 -7.23
C VAL A 181 22.05 2.62 -7.33
N VAL A 182 22.24 1.89 -6.24
CA VAL A 182 23.05 0.65 -6.24
C VAL A 182 22.36 -0.45 -7.04
N VAL A 183 21.03 -0.55 -6.98
CA VAL A 183 20.24 -1.48 -7.77
C VAL A 183 20.37 -1.16 -9.26
N GLY A 184 20.09 0.07 -9.69
CA GLY A 184 20.19 0.45 -11.11
C GLY A 184 21.62 0.38 -11.67
N ASP A 185 22.64 0.54 -10.82
CA ASP A 185 24.05 0.37 -11.24
C ASP A 185 24.50 -1.09 -11.35
N SER A 186 23.72 -2.06 -10.85
CA SER A 186 24.08 -3.48 -10.86
C SER A 186 24.34 -4.05 -12.27
N HIS A 187 23.79 -3.40 -13.31
CA HIS A 187 24.04 -3.71 -14.72
C HIS A 187 24.85 -2.63 -15.47
N GLY A 188 25.53 -1.73 -14.73
CA GLY A 188 26.54 -0.81 -15.24
C GLY A 188 26.17 0.67 -15.17
N SER A 189 24.88 1.03 -15.20
CA SER A 189 24.41 2.38 -14.90
C SER A 189 22.90 2.42 -14.75
N ILE A 190 22.42 3.20 -13.78
CA ILE A 190 20.99 3.52 -13.63
C ILE A 190 20.42 4.15 -14.91
N SER A 191 19.24 3.69 -15.32
CA SER A 191 18.52 4.21 -16.48
C SER A 191 17.98 5.62 -16.23
N ILE A 192 17.58 6.31 -17.31
CA ILE A 192 16.98 7.65 -17.21
C ILE A 192 15.62 7.56 -16.52
N GLU A 193 14.87 6.50 -16.82
CA GLU A 193 13.54 6.20 -16.30
C GLU A 193 13.56 5.93 -14.80
N GLU A 194 14.48 5.07 -14.32
CA GLU A 194 14.66 4.82 -12.88
C GLU A 194 15.11 6.08 -12.14
N ARG A 195 16.04 6.86 -12.73
CA ARG A 195 16.48 8.13 -12.14
C ARG A 195 15.33 9.11 -12.05
N GLN A 196 14.50 9.20 -13.09
CA GLN A 196 13.34 10.09 -13.09
C GLN A 196 12.30 9.63 -12.06
N ALA A 197 12.03 8.32 -11.97
CA ALA A 197 11.16 7.75 -10.96
C ALA A 197 11.64 8.08 -9.54
N LEU A 198 12.95 8.00 -9.29
CA LEU A 198 13.55 8.36 -8.01
C LEU A 198 13.39 9.86 -7.70
N VAL A 199 13.60 10.74 -8.69
CA VAL A 199 13.39 12.20 -8.58
C VAL A 199 11.94 12.51 -8.27
N ASP A 200 11.01 11.87 -8.96
CA ASP A 200 9.59 12.14 -8.79
C ASP A 200 9.07 11.64 -7.43
N LEU A 201 9.74 10.65 -6.80
CA LEU A 201 9.39 10.14 -5.46
C LEU A 201 10.00 10.97 -4.33
N LEU A 202 11.28 11.31 -4.44
CA LEU A 202 12.03 11.98 -3.37
C LEU A 202 12.05 13.50 -3.50
N GLY A 203 11.68 14.02 -4.66
CA GLY A 203 11.78 15.42 -5.03
C GLY A 203 13.13 15.78 -5.66
N HIS A 204 13.11 16.80 -6.52
CA HIS A 204 14.28 17.25 -7.29
C HIS A 204 15.47 17.64 -6.40
N ASP A 205 15.23 18.25 -5.24
CA ASP A 205 16.30 18.70 -4.33
C ASP A 205 16.97 17.56 -3.56
N ALA A 206 16.33 16.39 -3.50
CA ALA A 206 16.84 15.22 -2.79
C ALA A 206 17.77 14.34 -3.65
N VAL A 207 17.70 14.46 -4.98
CA VAL A 207 18.47 13.62 -5.92
C VAL A 207 19.56 14.46 -6.59
N PRO A 208 20.85 14.23 -6.28
CA PRO A 208 21.96 14.95 -6.91
C PRO A 208 22.02 14.75 -8.43
N PHE A 209 22.60 15.73 -9.13
CA PHE A 209 22.83 15.62 -10.58
C PHE A 209 23.81 14.49 -10.92
N THR A 210 24.90 14.38 -10.16
CA THR A 210 25.91 13.32 -10.29
C THR A 210 25.69 12.26 -9.21
N LEU A 211 25.58 11.01 -9.64
CA LEU A 211 25.46 9.85 -8.76
C LEU A 211 26.81 9.14 -8.65
N ASP A 212 27.10 8.59 -7.48
CA ASP A 212 28.32 7.83 -7.18
C ASP A 212 27.90 6.48 -6.58
N PRO A 213 27.64 5.47 -7.43
CA PRO A 213 27.14 4.17 -6.99
C PRO A 213 28.12 3.45 -6.05
N GLU A 214 29.42 3.56 -6.31
CA GLU A 214 30.46 2.95 -5.48
C GLU A 214 30.39 3.47 -4.04
N ARG A 215 30.36 4.80 -3.87
CA ARG A 215 30.25 5.42 -2.55
C ARG A 215 28.91 5.12 -1.88
N LEU A 216 27.82 5.02 -2.65
CA LEU A 216 26.51 4.68 -2.11
C LEU A 216 26.45 3.23 -1.65
N ALA A 217 27.13 2.31 -2.35
CA ALA A 217 27.29 0.92 -1.93
C ALA A 217 28.08 0.80 -0.62
N GLU A 218 29.12 1.62 -0.42
CA GLU A 218 29.90 1.64 0.84
C GLU A 218 29.06 2.02 2.07
N VAL A 219 28.13 2.97 1.92
CA VAL A 219 27.28 3.44 3.04
C VAL A 219 25.96 2.67 3.16
N LEU A 220 25.65 1.78 2.21
CA LEU A 220 24.39 1.05 2.16
C LEU A 220 24.19 0.14 3.40
N PRO A 221 25.18 -0.66 3.87
CA PRO A 221 25.00 -1.50 5.04
C PRO A 221 24.65 -0.72 6.32
N GLU A 222 25.29 0.43 6.53
CA GLU A 222 24.99 1.30 7.68
C GLU A 222 23.55 1.84 7.63
N ARG A 223 23.09 2.25 6.44
CA ARG A 223 21.71 2.74 6.26
C ARG A 223 20.68 1.64 6.46
N ILE A 224 20.96 0.42 5.99
CA ILE A 224 20.10 -0.74 6.20
C ILE A 224 19.96 -1.03 7.69
N GLU A 225 21.06 -1.11 8.43
CA GLU A 225 21.02 -1.37 9.88
C GLU A 225 20.30 -0.26 10.66
N SER A 226 20.50 1.01 10.27
CA SER A 226 19.76 2.14 10.85
C SER A 226 18.24 1.98 10.67
N VAL A 227 17.79 1.69 9.45
CA VAL A 227 16.35 1.48 9.17
C VAL A 227 15.83 0.22 9.88
N LYS A 228 16.57 -0.89 9.81
CA LYS A 228 16.20 -2.16 10.45
C LYS A 228 15.93 -2.01 11.94
N THR A 229 16.77 -1.25 12.64
CA THR A 229 16.67 -1.09 14.10
C THR A 229 15.66 -0.03 14.54
N SER A 230 15.36 0.97 13.70
CA SER A 230 14.51 2.11 14.07
C SER A 230 13.13 2.12 13.40
N VAL A 231 12.84 1.18 12.50
CA VAL A 231 11.63 1.19 11.67
C VAL A 231 10.88 -0.15 11.79
N PRO A 232 9.56 -0.13 12.07
CA PRO A 232 8.75 -1.35 12.11
C PRO A 232 8.76 -2.13 10.79
N MET A 233 8.51 -3.44 10.87
CA MET A 233 8.51 -4.33 9.70
C MET A 233 7.56 -3.85 8.59
N GLY A 234 6.36 -3.38 8.96
CA GLY A 234 5.37 -2.72 8.09
C GLY A 234 6.00 -1.81 7.04
N ARG A 235 6.73 -0.83 7.55
CA ARG A 235 7.31 0.23 6.73
C ARG A 235 8.53 -0.25 5.94
N ARG A 236 9.27 -1.24 6.44
CA ARG A 236 10.39 -1.86 5.69
C ARG A 236 9.89 -2.59 4.45
N VAL A 237 8.77 -3.30 4.53
CA VAL A 237 8.13 -3.96 3.39
C VAL A 237 7.72 -2.95 2.32
N LEU A 238 7.16 -1.81 2.71
CA LEU A 238 6.85 -0.71 1.78
C LEU A 238 8.09 -0.20 1.06
N LEU A 239 9.23 -0.04 1.75
CA LEU A 239 10.48 0.38 1.12
C LEU A 239 10.96 -0.62 0.05
N VAL A 240 10.87 -1.93 0.32
CA VAL A 240 11.24 -2.97 -0.68
C VAL A 240 10.30 -2.93 -1.88
N ARG A 241 8.98 -2.77 -1.68
CA ARG A 241 8.02 -2.55 -2.76
C ARG A 241 8.42 -1.33 -3.60
N ASP A 242 8.67 -0.20 -2.94
CA ASP A 242 8.94 1.07 -3.61
C ASP A 242 10.24 1.01 -4.41
N LEU A 243 11.27 0.36 -3.85
CA LEU A 243 12.53 0.07 -4.55
C LEU A 243 12.30 -0.78 -5.80
N THR A 244 11.45 -1.81 -5.71
CA THR A 244 11.11 -2.68 -6.84
C THR A 244 10.37 -1.91 -7.94
N LEU A 245 9.48 -0.99 -7.57
CA LEU A 245 8.78 -0.14 -8.53
C LEU A 245 9.69 0.88 -9.21
N ILE A 246 10.69 1.41 -8.50
CA ILE A 246 11.72 2.28 -9.10
C ILE A 246 12.52 1.48 -10.13
N ALA A 247 13.01 0.30 -9.77
CA ALA A 247 13.77 -0.56 -10.69
C ALA A 247 12.98 -0.92 -11.95
N ARG A 248 11.65 -1.11 -11.82
CA ARG A 248 10.75 -1.39 -12.96
C ARG A 248 10.35 -0.16 -13.78
N ALA A 249 10.89 1.03 -13.52
CA ALA A 249 10.41 2.26 -14.17
C ALA A 249 10.54 2.24 -15.70
N ASP A 250 11.50 1.47 -16.23
CA ASP A 250 11.71 1.26 -17.68
C ASP A 250 10.84 0.14 -18.29
N GLY A 251 10.04 -0.53 -17.45
CA GLY A 251 9.12 -1.61 -17.79
C GLY A 251 9.66 -3.02 -17.58
N HIS A 252 10.91 -3.19 -17.19
CA HIS A 252 11.51 -4.49 -16.91
C HIS A 252 12.34 -4.42 -15.61
N ILE A 253 12.72 -5.57 -15.05
CA ILE A 253 13.74 -5.61 -13.99
C ILE A 253 14.76 -6.65 -14.40
N GLN A 254 16.04 -6.28 -14.38
CA GLN A 254 17.13 -7.17 -14.71
C GLN A 254 17.33 -8.23 -13.61
N PRO A 255 17.79 -9.45 -13.96
CA PRO A 255 18.08 -10.47 -12.95
C PRO A 255 19.12 -10.05 -11.90
N ASP A 256 20.04 -9.15 -12.23
CA ASP A 256 21.03 -8.64 -11.29
C ASP A 256 20.44 -7.58 -10.34
N GLU A 257 19.53 -6.73 -10.83
CA GLU A 257 18.74 -5.81 -10.00
C GLU A 257 17.89 -6.56 -8.98
N ILE A 258 17.17 -7.61 -9.41
CA ILE A 258 16.36 -8.44 -8.51
C ILE A 258 17.21 -9.04 -7.39
N LYS A 259 18.39 -9.61 -7.71
CA LYS A 259 19.27 -10.18 -6.68
C LYS A 259 19.71 -9.14 -5.64
N VAL A 260 19.99 -7.91 -6.08
CA VAL A 260 20.36 -6.82 -5.16
C VAL A 260 19.18 -6.43 -4.29
N ILE A 261 17.97 -6.35 -4.85
CA ILE A 261 16.73 -6.08 -4.09
C ILE A 261 16.47 -7.19 -3.06
N GLU A 262 16.59 -8.46 -3.45
CA GLU A 262 16.41 -9.62 -2.55
C GLU A 262 17.41 -9.59 -1.38
N GLN A 263 18.67 -9.23 -1.66
CA GLN A 263 19.69 -9.08 -0.63
C GLN A 263 19.34 -7.95 0.34
N ILE A 264 18.95 -6.78 -0.18
CA ILE A 264 18.52 -5.63 0.64
C ILE A 264 17.30 -6.00 1.50
N ALA A 265 16.33 -6.73 0.94
CA ALA A 265 15.16 -7.21 1.66
C ALA A 265 15.57 -8.13 2.83
N SER A 266 16.42 -9.13 2.56
CA SER A 266 16.95 -10.02 3.59
C SER A 266 17.69 -9.26 4.70
N ASP A 267 18.51 -8.28 4.34
CA ASP A 267 19.29 -7.51 5.31
C ASP A 267 18.39 -6.61 6.18
N LEU A 268 17.27 -6.10 5.61
CA LEU A 268 16.21 -5.41 6.34
C LEU A 268 15.36 -6.33 7.23
N GLY A 269 15.51 -7.66 7.11
CA GLY A 269 14.67 -8.65 7.79
C GLY A 269 13.31 -8.89 7.11
N VAL A 270 13.16 -8.46 5.86
CA VAL A 270 11.96 -8.64 5.03
C VAL A 270 12.13 -9.89 4.15
N SER A 271 11.04 -10.63 3.91
CA SER A 271 11.08 -11.76 2.98
C SER A 271 11.49 -11.31 1.56
N PRO A 272 12.51 -11.92 0.92
CA PRO A 272 12.90 -11.62 -0.45
C PRO A 272 11.78 -11.83 -1.48
N GLU A 273 10.80 -12.70 -1.18
CA GLU A 273 9.63 -12.95 -2.02
C GLU A 273 8.80 -11.68 -2.29
N ILE A 274 8.90 -10.66 -1.44
CA ILE A 274 8.24 -9.36 -1.64
C ILE A 274 8.65 -8.68 -2.94
N ALA A 275 9.91 -8.83 -3.36
CA ALA A 275 10.39 -8.30 -4.63
C ALA A 275 9.65 -8.96 -5.81
N TRP A 276 9.46 -10.27 -5.73
CA TRP A 276 8.72 -11.04 -6.73
C TRP A 276 7.23 -10.75 -6.71
N VAL A 277 6.58 -10.64 -5.54
CA VAL A 277 5.16 -10.24 -5.49
C VAL A 277 4.97 -8.88 -6.15
N THR A 278 5.81 -7.89 -5.85
CA THR A 278 5.71 -6.56 -6.46
C THR A 278 5.94 -6.59 -7.98
N PHE A 279 6.78 -7.50 -8.46
CA PHE A 279 7.09 -7.69 -9.87
C PHE A 279 6.02 -8.48 -10.62
N GLU A 280 5.63 -9.65 -10.09
CA GLU A 280 4.79 -10.68 -10.70
C GLU A 280 3.31 -10.51 -10.41
N SER A 281 2.91 -9.76 -9.36
CA SER A 281 1.49 -9.53 -9.08
C SER A 281 0.82 -9.06 -10.35
N PRO A 282 -0.07 -9.89 -10.95
CA PRO A 282 -0.94 -9.41 -11.99
C PRO A 282 -1.61 -8.21 -11.35
N THR A 283 -1.68 -7.13 -12.09
CA THR A 283 -2.45 -5.98 -11.61
C THR A 283 -3.93 -6.29 -11.56
N GLU A 284 -4.35 -7.44 -12.09
CA GLU A 284 -5.64 -8.10 -11.85
C GLU A 284 -5.88 -8.43 -10.38
N LEU A 285 -7.10 -8.14 -9.93
CA LEU A 285 -7.55 -8.33 -8.55
C LEU A 285 -7.71 -9.82 -8.23
N ASP A 286 -7.36 -10.19 -7.00
CA ASP A 286 -7.87 -11.40 -6.34
C ASP A 286 -9.41 -11.34 -6.16
#